data_AF-H0QPX9-F1
#
_entry.id   AF-H0QPX9-F1
#
_cell.length_a   1.000
_cell.length_b   1.000
_cell.length_c   1.000
_cell.angle_alpha   90.00
_cell.angle_beta   90.00
_cell.angle_gamma   90.00
#
_symmetry.space_group_name_H-M   'P 1'
#
loop_
_entity.id
_entity.type
_entity.pdbx_description
1 polymer ?
#
loop_
_entity_poly.entity_id
_entity_poly.type
_entity_poly.pdbx_seq_one_letter_code
_entity_poly.pdbx_strand_id
1 'polypeptide(L)'
;MNGVPPSGPNVPPSGANGTDGGRNGRERFLADAAARGLDVQLVERLAARSLEEAAAILGISPADIVKSLVVKHKDGSFLFALIPGDRQISWPKLRSLVGVNKLSLPAADVALEATGYERGTITPLGSTTAWPVYADRTIAGKRISMGAGQHGYSAFVDADALVSALGAVLADISEPN
;
A
#
# COMPACT_ATOMS: atom_id res chain seq x y z
N MET A 1 -13.34 19.23 63.19
CA MET A 1 -14.25 19.76 62.15
C MET A 1 -13.40 20.68 61.29
N ASN A 2 -12.97 20.39 60.07
CA ASN A 2 -13.51 19.55 59.00
C ASN A 2 -12.37 18.79 58.28
N GLY A 3 -12.66 17.54 57.89
CA GLY A 3 -11.73 16.64 57.24
C GLY A 3 -11.44 16.99 55.79
N VAL A 4 -10.17 16.81 55.41
CA VAL A 4 -9.73 16.75 54.02
C VAL A 4 -10.27 15.45 53.41
N PRO A 5 -10.97 15.47 52.25
CA PRO A 5 -11.44 14.25 51.61
C PRO A 5 -10.26 13.45 51.01
N PRO A 6 -10.37 12.12 50.89
CA PRO A 6 -9.28 11.27 50.41
C PRO A 6 -9.02 11.47 48.91
N SER A 7 -7.75 11.54 48.55
CA SER A 7 -7.26 11.47 47.18
C SER A 7 -7.78 10.19 46.53
N GLY A 8 -8.64 10.34 45.52
CA GLY A 8 -9.15 9.23 44.73
C GLY A 8 -8.02 8.52 43.97
N PRO A 9 -8.22 7.25 43.56
CA PRO A 9 -7.22 6.54 42.78
C PRO A 9 -7.00 7.25 41.44
N ASN A 10 -5.72 7.49 41.14
CA ASN A 10 -5.28 7.94 39.82
C ASN A 10 -5.69 6.88 38.79
N VAL A 11 -6.75 7.16 38.04
CA VAL A 11 -7.17 6.34 36.91
C VAL A 11 -6.17 6.62 35.78
N PRO A 12 -5.30 5.68 35.39
CA PRO A 12 -4.51 5.86 34.18
C PRO A 12 -5.47 5.99 32.99
N PRO A 13 -5.17 6.81 31.97
CA PRO A 13 -5.98 6.83 30.75
C PRO A 13 -6.06 5.41 30.19
N SER A 14 -7.28 4.89 30.20
CA SER A 14 -7.64 3.58 29.66
C SER A 14 -7.41 3.59 28.16
N GLY A 15 -6.50 2.71 27.71
CA GLY A 15 -6.53 2.14 26.36
C GLY A 15 -5.93 2.96 25.23
N ALA A 16 -4.61 2.97 25.10
CA ALA A 16 -3.99 2.95 23.78
C ALA A 16 -4.25 1.57 23.16
N ASN A 17 -5.46 1.36 22.64
CA ASN A 17 -5.81 0.14 21.93
C ASN A 17 -5.30 0.29 20.50
N GLY A 18 -4.11 -0.26 20.22
CA GLY A 18 -3.57 -0.38 18.88
C GLY A 18 -4.50 -1.22 18.00
N THR A 19 -5.45 -0.59 17.32
CA THR A 19 -6.38 -1.23 16.35
C THR A 19 -6.86 -0.30 15.22
N ASP A 20 -6.37 0.95 15.13
CA ASP A 20 -6.84 1.89 14.09
C ASP A 20 -6.17 1.71 12.72
N GLY A 21 -5.08 0.93 12.64
CA GLY A 21 -4.34 0.70 11.40
C GLY A 21 -5.22 0.17 10.25
N GLY A 22 -6.21 -0.66 10.58
CA GLY A 22 -7.11 -1.30 9.60
C GLY A 22 -8.45 -0.58 9.34
N ARG A 23 -8.99 0.21 10.28
CA ARG A 23 -10.34 0.81 10.14
C ARG A 23 -10.37 2.10 9.30
N ASN A 24 -9.27 2.85 9.29
CA ASN A 24 -9.15 4.10 8.53
C ASN A 24 -8.37 3.91 7.21
N GLY A 25 -7.73 2.76 6.97
CA GLY A 25 -6.84 2.59 5.82
C GLY A 25 -7.48 2.98 4.46
N ARG A 26 -8.74 2.57 4.23
CA ARG A 26 -9.52 2.97 3.05
C ARG A 26 -9.84 4.48 3.01
N GLU A 27 -10.14 5.08 4.16
CA GLU A 27 -10.44 6.51 4.24
C GLU A 27 -9.20 7.35 3.92
N ARG A 28 -8.02 6.99 4.44
CA ARG A 28 -6.75 7.62 4.05
C ARG A 28 -6.46 7.46 2.57
N PHE A 29 -6.68 6.27 2.02
CA PHE A 29 -6.53 6.01 0.58
C PHE A 29 -7.40 6.96 -0.26
N LEU A 30 -8.69 7.06 0.06
CA LEU A 30 -9.63 7.91 -0.69
C LEU A 30 -9.31 9.40 -0.51
N ALA A 31 -8.94 9.82 0.70
CA ALA A 31 -8.58 11.20 0.99
C ALA A 31 -7.32 11.64 0.21
N ASP A 32 -6.28 10.80 0.16
CA ASP A 32 -5.06 11.10 -0.58
C ASP A 32 -5.28 11.04 -2.09
N ALA A 33 -6.09 10.11 -2.60
CA ALA A 33 -6.50 10.09 -4.00
C ALA A 33 -7.23 11.40 -4.40
N ALA A 34 -8.20 11.82 -3.59
CA ALA A 34 -8.94 13.06 -3.81
C ALA A 34 -8.03 14.30 -3.74
N ALA A 35 -7.11 14.36 -2.76
CA ALA A 35 -6.15 15.47 -2.62
C ALA A 35 -5.21 15.59 -3.83
N ARG A 36 -4.94 14.49 -4.54
CA ARG A 36 -4.14 14.45 -5.77
C ARG A 36 -4.96 14.67 -7.04
N GLY A 37 -6.28 14.82 -6.94
CA GLY A 37 -7.17 14.89 -8.09
C GLY A 37 -7.22 13.58 -8.89
N LEU A 38 -6.93 12.44 -8.25
CA LEU A 38 -6.91 11.13 -8.87
C LEU A 38 -8.30 10.48 -8.78
N ASP A 39 -8.87 10.16 -9.94
CA ASP A 39 -10.13 9.40 -10.01
C ASP A 39 -9.89 7.93 -9.69
N VAL A 40 -10.62 7.42 -8.70
CA VAL A 40 -10.54 6.03 -8.24
C VAL A 40 -11.95 5.47 -8.08
N GLN A 41 -12.21 4.31 -8.68
CA GLN A 41 -13.46 3.58 -8.48
C GLN A 41 -13.24 2.47 -7.46
N LEU A 42 -13.74 2.66 -6.24
CA LEU A 42 -13.71 1.65 -5.20
C LEU A 42 -14.67 0.49 -5.52
N VAL A 43 -14.21 -0.73 -5.30
CA VAL A 43 -14.99 -1.96 -5.45
C VAL A 43 -14.80 -2.82 -4.21
N GLU A 44 -15.92 -3.24 -3.61
CA GLU A 44 -15.93 -4.29 -2.60
C GLU A 44 -15.87 -5.64 -3.30
N ARG A 45 -14.99 -6.52 -2.82
CA ARG A 45 -14.83 -7.86 -3.37
C ARG A 45 -14.75 -8.90 -2.26
N LEU A 46 -15.22 -10.09 -2.59
CA LEU A 46 -15.04 -11.26 -1.74
C LEU A 46 -13.54 -11.59 -1.60
N ALA A 47 -13.21 -12.27 -0.50
CA ALA A 47 -11.89 -12.84 -0.33
C ALA A 47 -11.61 -13.83 -1.46
N ALA A 48 -10.50 -13.62 -2.17
CA ALA A 48 -10.02 -14.52 -3.21
C ALA A 48 -8.87 -15.36 -2.65
N ARG A 49 -8.77 -16.61 -3.08
CA ARG A 49 -7.73 -17.57 -2.68
C ARG A 49 -6.60 -17.66 -3.69
N SER A 50 -6.79 -17.13 -4.90
CA SER A 50 -5.75 -16.99 -5.92
C SER A 50 -5.86 -15.67 -6.67
N LEU A 51 -4.83 -15.35 -7.46
CA LEU A 51 -4.83 -14.17 -8.34
C LEU A 51 -5.90 -14.29 -9.42
N GLU A 52 -6.07 -15.47 -9.99
CA GLU A 52 -7.03 -15.76 -11.05
C GLU A 52 -8.47 -15.61 -10.53
N GLU A 53 -8.75 -16.08 -9.32
CA GLU A 53 -10.04 -15.90 -8.66
C GLU A 53 -10.31 -14.41 -8.40
N ALA A 54 -9.31 -13.65 -7.94
CA ALA A 54 -9.44 -12.20 -7.76
C ALA A 54 -9.71 -11.47 -9.09
N ALA A 55 -9.00 -11.85 -10.15
CA ALA A 55 -9.16 -11.28 -11.49
C ALA A 55 -10.55 -11.59 -12.07
N ALA A 56 -11.03 -12.82 -11.90
CA ALA A 56 -12.37 -13.23 -12.30
C ALA A 56 -13.47 -12.46 -11.55
N ILE A 57 -13.33 -12.28 -10.23
CA ILE A 57 -14.28 -11.47 -9.42
C ILE A 57 -14.35 -10.03 -9.93
N LEU A 58 -13.21 -9.48 -10.36
CA LEU A 58 -13.08 -8.10 -10.85
C LEU A 58 -13.38 -7.96 -12.36
N GLY A 59 -13.54 -9.06 -13.08
CA GLY A 59 -13.78 -9.06 -14.54
C GLY A 59 -12.60 -8.57 -15.37
N ILE A 60 -11.36 -8.80 -14.91
CA ILE A 60 -10.12 -8.34 -15.56
C ILE A 60 -9.10 -9.46 -15.74
N SER A 61 -7.99 -9.17 -16.44
CA SER A 61 -6.84 -10.07 -16.52
C SER A 61 -6.03 -10.07 -15.21
N PRO A 62 -5.40 -11.20 -14.82
CA PRO A 62 -4.41 -11.23 -13.74
C PRO A 62 -3.31 -10.17 -13.85
N ALA A 63 -2.91 -9.80 -15.07
CA ALA A 63 -1.89 -8.79 -15.34
C ALA A 63 -2.35 -7.35 -15.03
N ASP A 64 -3.67 -7.12 -14.94
CA ASP A 64 -4.25 -5.80 -14.67
C ASP A 64 -4.54 -5.61 -13.17
N ILE A 65 -4.37 -6.65 -12.35
CA ILE A 65 -4.25 -6.51 -10.90
C ILE A 65 -2.83 -6.08 -10.59
N VAL A 66 -2.64 -4.94 -9.93
CA VAL A 66 -1.34 -4.42 -9.53
C VAL A 66 -1.13 -4.57 -8.04
N LYS A 67 -0.06 -5.25 -7.66
CA LYS A 67 0.42 -5.40 -6.28
C LYS A 67 1.26 -4.18 -5.93
N SER A 68 1.00 -3.59 -4.76
CA SER A 68 1.88 -2.60 -4.15
C SER A 68 2.70 -3.25 -3.05
N LEU A 69 4.03 -3.22 -3.22
CA LEU A 69 4.99 -3.79 -2.28
C LEU A 69 5.82 -2.68 -1.67
N VAL A 70 6.00 -2.69 -0.34
CA VAL A 70 6.99 -1.83 0.32
C VAL A 70 8.33 -2.56 0.39
N VAL A 71 9.40 -1.89 0.00
CA VAL A 71 10.75 -2.42 -0.05
C VAL A 71 11.65 -1.58 0.84
N LYS A 72 12.47 -2.24 1.66
CA LYS A 72 13.38 -1.62 2.61
C LYS A 72 14.78 -1.47 2.04
N HIS A 73 15.35 -0.29 2.21
CA HIS A 73 16.77 0.00 2.02
C HIS A 73 17.59 -0.36 3.25
N LYS A 74 18.90 -0.55 3.07
CA LYS A 74 19.84 -0.79 4.19
C LYS A 74 19.98 0.43 5.10
N ASP A 75 19.80 1.64 4.57
CA ASP A 75 19.88 2.91 5.33
C ASP A 75 18.64 3.18 6.20
N GLY A 76 17.63 2.30 6.16
CA GLY A 76 16.40 2.43 6.94
C GLY A 76 15.26 3.14 6.19
N SER A 77 15.50 3.69 5.01
CA SER A 77 14.44 4.22 4.14
C SER A 77 13.65 3.11 3.42
N PHE A 78 12.54 3.50 2.82
CA PHE A 78 11.66 2.59 2.08
C PHE A 78 11.30 3.17 0.71
N LEU A 79 10.83 2.29 -0.18
CA LEU A 79 10.20 2.63 -1.45
C LEU A 79 8.99 1.74 -1.68
N PHE A 80 8.09 2.17 -2.56
CA PHE A 80 7.02 1.33 -3.11
C PHE A 80 7.41 0.80 -4.49
N ALA A 81 7.07 -0.46 -4.75
CA ALA A 81 7.14 -1.09 -6.06
C ALA A 81 5.74 -1.54 -6.50
N LEU A 82 5.25 -1.01 -7.62
CA LEU A 82 3.97 -1.40 -8.23
C LEU A 82 4.24 -2.45 -9.31
N ILE A 83 3.78 -3.69 -9.08
CA ILE A 83 4.11 -4.86 -9.90
C ILE A 83 2.80 -5.54 -10.36
N PRO A 84 2.65 -5.87 -11.65
CA PRO A 84 1.53 -6.68 -12.13
C PRO A 84 1.38 -8.01 -11.38
N GLY A 85 0.16 -8.48 -11.25
CA GLY A 85 -0.20 -9.63 -10.43
C GLY A 85 0.54 -10.89 -10.86
N ASP A 86 0.64 -11.09 -12.17
CA ASP A 86 1.27 -12.21 -12.87
C ASP A 86 2.81 -12.13 -12.94
N ARG A 87 3.41 -11.13 -12.28
CA ARG A 87 4.85 -10.87 -12.30
C ARG A 87 5.42 -10.70 -10.90
N GLN A 88 6.74 -10.79 -10.76
CA GLN A 88 7.44 -10.55 -9.50
C GLN A 88 8.53 -9.47 -9.68
N ILE A 89 8.99 -8.90 -8.56
CA ILE A 89 10.11 -7.94 -8.58
C ILE A 89 11.33 -8.61 -9.18
N SER A 90 11.91 -8.00 -10.22
CA SER A 90 13.26 -8.32 -10.65
C SER A 90 14.24 -7.53 -9.81
N TRP A 91 14.76 -8.16 -8.74
CA TRP A 91 15.66 -7.51 -7.79
C TRP A 91 16.90 -6.88 -8.45
N PRO A 92 17.55 -7.48 -9.46
CA PRO A 92 18.66 -6.84 -10.17
C PRO A 92 18.25 -5.53 -10.85
N LYS A 93 17.11 -5.51 -11.56
CA LYS A 93 16.62 -4.32 -12.26
C LYS A 93 16.27 -3.19 -11.30
N LEU A 94 15.51 -3.51 -10.24
CA LEU A 94 15.11 -2.51 -9.25
C LEU A 94 16.33 -1.92 -8.53
N ARG A 95 17.31 -2.75 -8.14
CA ARG A 95 18.57 -2.29 -7.53
C ARG A 95 19.37 -1.38 -8.45
N SER A 96 19.50 -1.76 -9.72
CA SER A 96 20.18 -0.96 -10.72
C SER A 96 19.52 0.40 -10.93
N LEU A 97 18.18 0.42 -10.97
CA LEU A 97 17.40 1.65 -11.15
C LEU A 97 17.55 2.60 -9.95
N VAL A 98 17.51 2.05 -8.73
CA VAL A 98 17.61 2.81 -7.48
C VAL A 98 19.07 3.22 -7.18
N GLY A 99 20.06 2.56 -7.80
CA GLY A 99 21.48 2.83 -7.57
C GLY A 99 22.02 2.22 -6.27
N VAL A 100 21.52 1.05 -5.87
CA VAL A 100 21.90 0.39 -4.60
C VAL A 100 22.23 -1.09 -4.78
N ASN A 101 23.05 -1.64 -3.89
CA ASN A 101 23.48 -3.04 -3.98
C ASN A 101 22.52 -4.02 -3.29
N LYS A 102 21.69 -3.55 -2.35
CA LYS A 102 20.81 -4.39 -1.54
C LYS A 102 19.46 -3.71 -1.31
N LEU A 103 18.40 -4.48 -1.56
CA LEU A 103 17.02 -4.19 -1.22
C LEU A 103 16.40 -5.48 -0.66
N SER A 104 15.38 -5.36 0.17
CA SER A 104 14.67 -6.51 0.74
C SER A 104 13.24 -6.16 1.09
N LEU A 105 12.35 -7.15 1.08
CA LEU A 105 11.04 -6.99 1.70
C LEU A 105 11.21 -6.90 3.23
N PRO A 106 10.57 -5.93 3.91
CA PRO A 106 10.58 -5.86 5.36
C PRO A 106 9.69 -6.94 6.00
N ALA A 107 9.90 -7.18 7.29
CA ALA A 107 8.95 -7.92 8.12
C ALA A 107 7.60 -7.16 8.22
N ALA A 108 6.53 -7.85 8.59
CA ALA A 108 5.17 -7.30 8.54
C ALA A 108 4.95 -6.14 9.51
N ASP A 109 5.54 -6.20 10.70
CA ASP A 109 5.57 -5.13 11.70
C ASP A 109 6.30 -3.90 11.19
N VAL A 110 7.48 -4.09 10.59
CA VAL A 110 8.27 -3.02 9.98
C VAL A 110 7.53 -2.39 8.78
N ALA A 111 6.82 -3.20 7.98
CA ALA A 111 5.99 -2.70 6.89
C ALA A 111 4.82 -1.86 7.40
N LEU A 112 4.17 -2.29 8.49
CA LEU A 112 3.08 -1.56 9.13
C LEU A 112 3.57 -0.21 9.67
N GLU A 113 4.71 -0.20 10.37
CA GLU A 113 5.32 1.04 10.86
C GLU A 113 5.67 2.00 9.71
N ALA A 114 6.31 1.48 8.66
CA ALA A 114 6.76 2.30 7.53
C ALA A 114 5.62 2.88 6.69
N THR A 115 4.47 2.20 6.62
CA THR A 115 3.41 2.54 5.66
C THR A 115 2.08 2.94 6.29
N GLY A 116 1.84 2.55 7.54
CA GLY A 116 0.52 2.62 8.20
C GLY A 116 -0.47 1.55 7.71
N TYR A 117 -0.04 0.60 6.88
CA TYR A 117 -0.88 -0.46 6.33
C TYR A 117 -0.39 -1.85 6.71
N GLU A 118 -1.33 -2.73 7.02
CA GLU A 118 -1.05 -4.14 7.24
C GLU A 118 -0.68 -4.83 5.92
N ARG A 119 0.19 -5.85 5.99
CA ARG A 119 0.58 -6.63 4.80
C ARG A 119 -0.67 -7.16 4.09
N GLY A 120 -0.74 -6.93 2.78
CA GLY A 120 -1.91 -7.30 1.96
C GLY A 120 -2.92 -6.17 1.75
N THR A 121 -2.78 -5.05 2.47
CA THR A 121 -3.54 -3.81 2.23
C THR A 121 -2.67 -2.63 1.80
N ILE A 122 -1.34 -2.81 1.85
CA ILE A 122 -0.33 -1.80 1.52
C ILE A 122 -0.58 -1.18 0.14
N THR A 123 -0.58 0.14 0.11
CA THR A 123 -0.72 1.00 -1.06
C THR A 123 0.05 2.30 -0.81
N PRO A 124 0.62 2.95 -1.85
CA PRO A 124 1.28 4.24 -1.69
C PRO A 124 0.32 5.37 -1.28
N LEU A 125 -0.95 5.29 -1.72
CA LEU A 125 -1.95 6.31 -1.44
C LEU A 125 -2.36 6.27 0.03
N GLY A 126 -2.29 7.41 0.71
CA GLY A 126 -2.63 7.54 2.12
C GLY A 126 -1.67 6.79 3.06
N SER A 127 -0.47 6.46 2.58
CA SER A 127 0.60 5.94 3.42
C SER A 127 1.07 7.01 4.41
N THR A 128 1.45 6.60 5.63
CA THR A 128 1.94 7.52 6.67
C THR A 128 3.19 8.29 6.26
N THR A 129 3.97 7.74 5.33
CA THR A 129 5.12 8.40 4.72
C THR A 129 5.05 8.27 3.21
N ALA A 130 5.22 9.38 2.49
CA ALA A 130 5.25 9.43 1.02
C ALA A 130 6.60 8.94 0.48
N TRP A 131 6.85 7.63 0.56
CA TRP A 131 8.06 7.01 0.02
C TRP A 131 8.11 7.08 -1.52
N PRO A 132 9.31 7.08 -2.13
CA PRO A 132 9.46 7.00 -3.58
C PRO A 132 8.70 5.81 -4.18
N VAL A 133 8.02 6.03 -5.30
CA VAL A 133 7.23 5.00 -5.98
C VAL A 133 7.88 4.62 -7.31
N TYR A 134 8.09 3.33 -7.51
CA TYR A 134 8.56 2.76 -8.77
C TYR A 134 7.46 1.86 -9.33
N ALA A 135 7.03 2.13 -10.56
CA ALA A 135 5.97 1.39 -11.22
C ALA A 135 6.52 0.59 -12.38
N ASP A 136 6.07 -0.65 -12.54
CA ASP A 136 6.47 -1.45 -13.69
C ASP A 136 5.88 -0.90 -14.99
N ARG A 137 6.73 -0.68 -15.99
CA ARG A 137 6.33 -0.09 -17.28
C ARG A 137 5.22 -0.83 -18.02
N THR A 138 4.98 -2.10 -17.71
CA THR A 138 3.94 -2.91 -18.38
C THR A 138 2.50 -2.54 -17.98
N ILE A 139 2.33 -1.69 -16.95
CA ILE A 139 1.01 -1.16 -16.56
C ILE A 139 0.59 0.07 -17.36
N ALA A 140 1.51 0.70 -18.10
CA ALA A 140 1.26 1.96 -18.80
C ALA A 140 0.12 1.85 -19.82
N GLY A 141 -0.70 2.90 -19.91
CA GLY A 141 -1.85 2.97 -20.81
C GLY A 141 -3.00 2.02 -20.47
N LYS A 142 -3.04 1.47 -19.25
CA LYS A 142 -4.08 0.53 -18.80
C LYS A 142 -4.91 1.11 -17.67
N ARG A 143 -6.15 0.65 -17.60
CA ARG A 143 -6.95 0.70 -16.38
C ARG A 143 -6.61 -0.52 -15.53
N ILE A 144 -6.14 -0.28 -14.31
CA ILE A 144 -5.67 -1.33 -13.40
C ILE A 144 -6.56 -1.41 -12.15
N SER A 145 -6.49 -2.53 -11.44
CA SER A 145 -7.03 -2.69 -10.09
C SER A 145 -5.89 -2.81 -9.09
N MET A 146 -5.96 -2.10 -7.96
CA MET A 146 -4.99 -2.19 -6.87
C MET A 146 -5.67 -2.30 -5.49
N GLY A 147 -4.89 -2.61 -4.45
CA GLY A 147 -5.39 -2.58 -3.07
C GLY A 147 -5.80 -1.17 -2.64
N ALA A 148 -6.93 -1.07 -1.93
CA ALA A 148 -7.52 0.21 -1.50
C ALA A 148 -7.32 0.49 0.00
N GLY A 149 -6.17 0.10 0.56
CA GLY A 149 -5.84 0.38 1.96
C GLY A 149 -6.61 -0.44 3.00
N GLN A 150 -7.48 -1.37 2.58
CA GLN A 150 -8.27 -2.21 3.47
C GLN A 150 -8.56 -3.58 2.83
N HIS A 151 -8.61 -4.63 3.64
CA HIS A 151 -9.01 -5.96 3.18
C HIS A 151 -10.44 -5.95 2.62
N GLY A 152 -10.68 -6.75 1.58
CA GLY A 152 -11.99 -6.82 0.92
C GLY A 152 -12.28 -5.67 -0.04
N TYR A 153 -11.39 -4.68 -0.16
CA TYR A 153 -11.56 -3.57 -1.09
C TYR A 153 -10.43 -3.51 -2.12
N SER A 154 -10.80 -3.12 -3.34
CA SER A 154 -9.88 -2.80 -4.42
C SER A 154 -10.32 -1.51 -5.08
N ALA A 155 -9.41 -0.84 -5.77
CA ALA A 155 -9.68 0.39 -6.48
C ALA A 155 -9.25 0.25 -7.93
N PHE A 156 -10.15 0.56 -8.85
CA PHE A 156 -9.82 0.74 -10.24
C PHE A 156 -9.32 2.17 -10.48
N VAL A 157 -8.24 2.30 -11.23
CA VAL A 157 -7.59 3.57 -11.53
C VAL A 157 -6.91 3.50 -12.90
N ASP A 158 -6.81 4.65 -13.57
CA ASP A 158 -5.96 4.79 -14.75
C ASP A 158 -4.48 4.79 -14.32
N ALA A 159 -3.68 3.90 -14.89
CA ALA A 159 -2.30 3.70 -14.45
C ALA A 159 -1.41 4.91 -14.71
N ASP A 160 -1.63 5.63 -15.81
CA ASP A 160 -0.82 6.79 -16.18
C ASP A 160 -1.16 7.97 -15.26
N ALA A 161 -2.44 8.16 -14.94
CA ALA A 161 -2.88 9.12 -13.93
C ALA A 161 -2.34 8.80 -12.54
N LEU A 162 -2.35 7.53 -12.12
CA LEU A 162 -1.76 7.08 -10.85
C LEU A 162 -0.26 7.39 -10.80
N VAL A 163 0.48 7.05 -11.85
CA VAL A 163 1.93 7.31 -11.96
C VAL A 163 2.21 8.81 -11.86
N SER A 164 1.44 9.64 -12.57
CA SER A 164 1.57 11.09 -12.51
C SER A 164 1.25 11.65 -11.11
N ALA A 165 0.13 11.24 -10.51
CA ALA A 165 -0.33 11.68 -9.20
C ALA A 165 0.64 11.32 -8.06
N LEU A 166 1.35 10.20 -8.19
CA LEU A 166 2.34 9.74 -7.22
C LEU A 166 3.76 10.27 -7.49
N GLY A 167 4.00 10.92 -8.63
CA GLY A 167 5.36 11.24 -9.09
C GLY A 167 6.22 9.99 -9.26
N ALA A 168 5.62 8.88 -9.68
CA ALA A 168 6.26 7.58 -9.74
C ALA A 168 7.24 7.48 -10.92
N VAL A 169 8.32 6.72 -10.73
CA VAL A 169 9.25 6.37 -11.80
C VAL A 169 8.74 5.11 -12.51
N LEU A 170 8.40 5.24 -13.79
CA LEU A 170 7.98 4.12 -14.62
C LEU A 170 9.20 3.43 -15.25
N ALA A 171 9.41 2.14 -14.98
CA ALA A 171 10.58 1.41 -15.43
C ALA A 171 10.36 -0.11 -15.54
N ASP A 172 11.26 -0.82 -16.22
CA ASP A 172 11.26 -2.28 -16.19
C ASP A 172 11.82 -2.77 -14.84
N ILE A 173 10.96 -3.16 -13.91
CA ILE A 173 11.35 -3.58 -12.55
C ILE A 173 10.86 -4.98 -12.19
N SER A 174 10.32 -5.72 -13.16
CA SER A 174 9.72 -7.03 -12.94
C SER A 174 10.17 -8.10 -13.94
N GLU A 175 9.85 -9.34 -13.61
CA GLU A 175 10.02 -10.52 -14.44
C GLU A 175 8.80 -11.44 -14.28
N PRO A 176 8.50 -12.30 -15.29
CA PRO A 176 7.44 -13.31 -15.15
C PRO A 176 7.66 -14.17 -13.91
N ASN A 177 6.56 -14.58 -13.26
CA ASN A 177 6.59 -15.55 -12.17
C ASN A 177 7.06 -16.93 -12.64
#